data_AF-A0A6F9BHB8-F1
#
_entry.id   AF-A0A6F9BHB8-F1
#
_cell.length_a   1.000
_cell.length_b   1.000
_cell.length_c   1.000
_cell.angle_alpha   90.00
_cell.angle_beta   90.00
_cell.angle_gamma   90.00
#
_symmetry.space_group_name_H-M   'P 1'
#
loop_
_entity.id
_entity.type
_entity.pdbx_description
1 polymer ?
#
loop_
_entity_poly.entity_id
_entity_poly.type
_entity_poly.pdbx_seq_one_letter_code
_entity_poly.pdbx_strand_id
1 'polypeptide(L)'
;MLEFGEKNHEVSMTALRLLQRMKRDWMHTGRRPSGLCGAALLVAARMHEFRRTIKEIISVVKVCEATLRKRLNEFEDTPTSQLTIEEFMKVDLDQECDPPSFIAGQRKKRMKLLEEELEKKIGDVQGEIHEYQDEIEMELEQSRPKLRGMYASCAKAGPQEEEDDEISLPDGEEREDEELKAVAQHLNKDLCDQVISGEEEEEDGEGQEERPPRRGPSLASLLGPMPTAASLGLPESISKCIGEEKENG
;
A
#
# COMPACT_ATOMS: atom_id res chain seq x y z
N MET A 1 18.07 14.57 -39.31
CA MET A 1 18.16 13.13 -39.67
C MET A 1 18.84 12.43 -38.50
N LEU A 2 18.64 11.13 -38.24
CA LEU A 2 19.13 10.48 -36.99
C LEU A 2 20.63 10.15 -36.95
N GLU A 3 21.38 10.50 -38.00
CA GLU A 3 22.84 10.46 -38.06
C GLU A 3 23.47 9.17 -37.49
N PHE A 4 23.24 8.00 -38.11
CA PHE A 4 23.94 6.76 -37.73
C PHE A 4 25.23 6.52 -38.54
N GLY A 5 25.70 7.53 -39.27
CA GLY A 5 26.96 7.50 -40.02
C GLY A 5 27.05 6.30 -40.99
N GLU A 6 28.17 5.61 -40.95
CA GLU A 6 28.45 4.43 -41.79
C GLU A 6 27.60 3.21 -41.40
N LYS A 7 27.17 3.11 -40.14
CA LYS A 7 26.33 2.02 -39.61
C LYS A 7 24.84 2.17 -39.92
N ASN A 8 24.44 3.17 -40.73
CA ASN A 8 23.04 3.40 -41.12
C ASN A 8 22.34 2.13 -41.64
N HIS A 9 23.02 1.35 -42.48
CA HIS A 9 22.45 0.12 -43.04
C HIS A 9 22.26 -0.96 -41.96
N GLU A 10 23.28 -1.19 -41.13
CA GLU A 10 23.24 -2.18 -40.05
C GLU A 10 22.14 -1.88 -39.02
N VAL A 11 22.02 -0.63 -38.60
CA VAL A 11 20.95 -0.17 -37.69
C VAL A 11 19.58 -0.39 -38.33
N SER A 12 19.44 -0.08 -39.63
CA SER A 12 18.18 -0.26 -40.34
C SER A 12 17.79 -1.73 -40.46
N MET A 13 18.73 -2.62 -40.75
CA MET A 13 18.49 -4.07 -40.82
C MET A 13 18.11 -4.65 -39.46
N THR A 14 18.77 -4.19 -38.40
CA THR A 14 18.44 -4.58 -37.02
C THR A 14 17.04 -4.10 -36.62
N ALA A 15 16.70 -2.85 -36.95
CA ALA A 15 15.37 -2.30 -36.71
C ALA A 15 14.27 -3.06 -37.47
N LEU A 16 14.54 -3.48 -38.71
CA LEU A 16 13.63 -4.32 -39.48
C LEU A 16 13.43 -5.70 -38.85
N ARG A 17 14.51 -6.34 -38.39
CA ARG A 17 14.46 -7.62 -37.67
C ARG A 17 13.61 -7.50 -36.39
N LEU A 18 13.84 -6.46 -35.59
CA LEU A 18 13.03 -6.16 -34.41
C LEU A 18 11.55 -5.96 -34.76
N LEU A 19 11.27 -5.16 -35.79
CA LEU A 19 9.89 -4.89 -36.21
C LEU A 19 9.16 -6.15 -36.69
N GLN A 20 9.86 -7.05 -37.40
CA GLN A 20 9.32 -8.35 -37.82
C GLN A 20 8.98 -9.23 -36.60
N ARG A 21 9.85 -9.25 -35.58
CA ARG A 21 9.59 -9.97 -34.33
C ARG A 21 8.40 -9.38 -33.58
N MET A 22 8.37 -8.07 -33.38
CA MET A 22 7.22 -7.36 -32.76
C MET A 22 5.90 -7.58 -33.51
N LYS A 23 5.96 -7.78 -34.85
CA LYS A 23 4.79 -8.12 -35.66
C LYS A 23 4.28 -9.53 -35.35
N ARG A 24 5.19 -10.50 -35.22
CA ARG A 24 4.88 -11.89 -34.85
C ARG A 24 4.35 -11.98 -33.42
N ASP A 25 4.81 -11.13 -32.51
CA ASP A 25 4.28 -10.98 -31.15
C ASP A 25 2.98 -10.15 -31.06
N TRP A 26 2.25 -10.00 -32.18
CA TRP A 26 0.94 -9.34 -32.27
C TRP A 26 0.89 -7.90 -31.72
N MET A 27 2.03 -7.23 -31.51
CA MET A 27 2.09 -5.90 -30.88
C MET A 27 1.46 -4.80 -31.75
N HIS A 28 1.41 -5.01 -33.07
CA HIS A 28 0.89 -4.06 -34.05
C HIS A 28 -0.63 -4.16 -34.29
N THR A 29 -1.28 -5.22 -33.80
CA THR A 29 -2.68 -5.53 -34.13
C THR A 29 -3.62 -4.45 -33.58
N GLY A 30 -4.53 -3.94 -34.44
CA GLY A 30 -5.49 -2.89 -34.09
C GLY A 30 -4.87 -1.52 -33.77
N ARG A 31 -3.62 -1.30 -34.17
CA ARG A 31 -2.77 -0.23 -33.62
C ARG A 31 -1.94 0.47 -34.70
N ARG A 32 -1.53 1.72 -34.43
CA ARG A 32 -0.73 2.53 -35.37
C ARG A 32 0.71 1.97 -35.46
N PRO A 33 1.20 1.57 -36.65
CA PRO A 33 2.52 0.96 -36.80
C PRO A 33 3.68 1.96 -36.63
N SER A 34 3.45 3.26 -36.86
CA SER A 34 4.49 4.29 -36.72
C SER A 34 5.16 4.26 -35.35
N GLY A 35 4.38 4.14 -34.27
CA GLY A 35 4.94 4.07 -32.91
C GLY A 35 5.82 2.84 -32.68
N LEU A 36 5.50 1.72 -33.33
CA LEU A 36 6.28 0.48 -33.25
C LEU A 36 7.59 0.60 -34.05
N CYS A 37 7.55 1.22 -35.23
CA CYS A 37 8.76 1.52 -36.00
C CYS A 37 9.71 2.45 -35.22
N GLY A 38 9.18 3.45 -34.52
CA GLY A 38 9.97 4.33 -33.67
C GLY A 38 10.61 3.60 -32.49
N ALA A 39 9.88 2.68 -31.86
CA ALA A 39 10.41 1.86 -30.77
C ALA A 39 11.54 0.95 -31.28
N ALA A 40 11.32 0.23 -32.38
CA ALA A 40 12.32 -0.63 -33.00
C ALA A 40 13.59 0.16 -33.40
N LEU A 41 13.43 1.37 -33.95
CA LEU A 41 14.55 2.21 -34.34
C LEU A 41 15.36 2.70 -33.12
N LEU A 42 14.69 3.06 -32.03
CA LEU A 42 15.36 3.49 -30.79
C LEU A 42 16.15 2.34 -30.16
N VAL A 43 15.56 1.13 -30.11
CA VAL A 43 16.23 -0.07 -29.58
C VAL A 43 17.43 -0.44 -30.46
N ALA A 44 17.26 -0.48 -31.79
CA ALA A 44 18.34 -0.77 -32.72
C ALA A 44 19.49 0.25 -32.62
N ALA A 45 19.18 1.54 -32.48
CA ALA A 45 20.18 2.57 -32.27
C ALA A 45 21.02 2.28 -31.01
N ARG A 46 20.36 1.90 -29.90
CA ARG A 46 21.04 1.57 -28.65
C ARG A 46 21.91 0.30 -28.75
N MET A 47 21.45 -0.71 -29.50
CA MET A 47 22.23 -1.94 -29.76
C MET A 47 23.53 -1.67 -30.52
N HIS A 48 23.53 -0.66 -31.41
CA HIS A 48 24.69 -0.21 -32.18
C HIS A 48 25.43 0.97 -31.54
N GLU A 49 25.24 1.17 -30.23
CA GLU A 49 25.92 2.18 -29.42
C GLU A 49 25.60 3.66 -29.77
N PHE A 50 24.52 3.90 -30.53
CA PHE A 50 24.02 5.24 -30.79
C PHE A 50 23.00 5.66 -29.72
N ARG A 51 23.42 6.58 -28.85
CA ARG A 51 22.57 7.14 -27.78
C ARG A 51 21.66 8.24 -28.32
N ARG A 52 20.59 7.85 -29.02
CA ARG A 52 19.53 8.77 -29.47
C ARG A 52 18.46 8.97 -28.39
N THR A 53 17.94 10.17 -28.31
CA THR A 53 16.87 10.51 -27.36
C THR A 53 15.50 10.19 -27.94
N ILE A 54 14.53 9.96 -27.06
CA ILE A 54 13.13 9.75 -27.44
C ILE A 54 12.60 10.95 -28.27
N LYS A 55 13.01 12.18 -27.93
CA LYS A 55 12.63 13.41 -28.65
C LYS A 55 13.13 13.42 -30.10
N GLU A 56 14.37 12.98 -30.34
CA GLU A 56 14.93 12.88 -31.69
C GLU A 56 14.13 11.89 -32.54
N ILE A 57 13.78 10.72 -31.98
CA ILE A 57 12.97 9.71 -32.69
C ILE A 57 11.57 10.23 -33.00
N ILE A 58 10.91 10.87 -32.03
CA ILE A 58 9.58 11.48 -32.19
C ILE A 58 9.58 12.49 -33.34
N SER A 59 10.63 13.31 -33.44
CA SER A 59 10.76 14.32 -34.48
C SER A 59 10.70 13.73 -35.90
N VAL A 60 11.14 12.47 -36.07
CA VAL A 60 11.15 11.75 -37.35
C VAL A 60 9.87 10.96 -37.56
N VAL A 61 9.45 10.17 -36.57
CA VAL A 61 8.36 9.19 -36.69
C VAL A 61 6.97 9.81 -36.48
N LYS A 62 6.91 11.05 -35.96
CA LYS A 62 5.69 11.85 -35.76
C LYS A 62 4.65 11.13 -34.89
N VAL A 63 5.09 10.71 -33.70
CA VAL A 63 4.25 10.05 -32.68
C VAL A 63 4.39 10.74 -31.33
N CYS A 64 3.39 10.61 -30.46
CA CYS A 64 3.46 11.17 -29.12
C CYS A 64 4.47 10.40 -28.24
N GLU A 65 5.11 11.11 -27.30
CA GLU A 65 6.07 10.51 -26.38
C GLU A 65 5.49 9.40 -25.54
N ALA A 66 4.30 9.61 -24.97
CA ALA A 66 3.59 8.58 -24.20
C ALA A 66 3.32 7.31 -25.05
N THR A 67 3.05 7.48 -26.34
CA THR A 67 2.85 6.33 -27.25
C THR A 67 4.14 5.55 -27.43
N LEU A 68 5.26 6.24 -27.67
CA LEU A 68 6.55 5.59 -27.86
C LEU A 68 7.01 4.86 -26.58
N ARG A 69 6.88 5.48 -25.40
CA ARG A 69 7.17 4.82 -24.11
C ARG A 69 6.31 3.59 -23.90
N LYS A 70 4.99 3.70 -24.14
CA LYS A 70 4.09 2.55 -24.00
C LYS A 70 4.50 1.37 -24.89
N ARG A 71 5.00 1.63 -26.11
CA ARG A 71 5.50 0.57 -27.01
C ARG A 71 6.79 -0.08 -26.53
N LEU A 72 7.67 0.70 -25.90
CA LEU A 72 8.91 0.18 -25.33
C LEU A 72 8.61 -0.73 -24.14
N ASN A 73 7.72 -0.31 -23.24
CA ASN A 73 7.33 -1.13 -22.08
C ASN A 73 6.62 -2.42 -22.53
N GLU A 74 5.75 -2.36 -23.54
CA GLU A 74 5.13 -3.58 -24.08
C GLU A 74 6.14 -4.51 -24.75
N PHE A 75 7.25 -3.98 -25.29
CA PHE A 75 8.33 -4.80 -25.83
C PHE A 75 9.15 -5.43 -24.70
N GLU A 76 9.38 -4.70 -23.61
CA GLU A 76 10.02 -5.20 -22.40
C GLU A 76 9.30 -6.43 -21.83
N ASP A 77 7.97 -6.47 -21.89
CA ASP A 77 7.16 -7.62 -21.46
C ASP A 77 7.28 -8.86 -22.39
N THR A 78 7.94 -8.77 -23.55
CA THR A 78 8.12 -9.90 -24.49
C THR A 78 9.38 -10.71 -24.18
N PRO A 79 9.45 -12.02 -24.45
CA PRO A 79 10.66 -12.82 -24.24
C PRO A 79 11.85 -12.36 -25.10
N THR A 80 11.59 -11.59 -26.16
CA THR A 80 12.66 -11.03 -27.00
C THR A 80 13.49 -9.99 -26.27
N SER A 81 12.91 -9.25 -25.31
CA SER A 81 13.61 -8.20 -24.57
C SER A 81 14.72 -8.76 -23.66
N GLN A 82 14.58 -10.02 -23.26
CA GLN A 82 15.49 -10.71 -22.33
C GLN A 82 16.72 -11.29 -23.04
N LEU A 83 16.72 -11.34 -24.38
CA LEU A 83 17.84 -11.84 -25.15
C LEU A 83 19.00 -10.85 -25.16
N THR A 84 20.23 -11.37 -25.14
CA THR A 84 21.40 -10.56 -25.45
C THR A 84 21.39 -10.13 -26.91
N ILE A 85 22.15 -9.07 -27.22
CA ILE A 85 22.27 -8.55 -28.60
C ILE A 85 22.75 -9.66 -29.55
N GLU A 86 23.71 -10.48 -29.13
CA GLU A 86 24.25 -11.55 -29.95
C GLU A 86 23.26 -12.69 -30.19
N GLU A 87 22.52 -13.11 -29.16
CA GLU A 87 21.49 -14.14 -29.26
C GLU A 87 20.36 -13.69 -30.19
N PHE A 88 19.90 -12.45 -30.02
CA PHE A 88 18.84 -11.89 -30.86
C PHE A 88 19.23 -11.88 -32.35
N MET A 89 20.50 -11.68 -32.69
CA MET A 89 20.97 -11.66 -34.08
C MET A 89 21.10 -13.06 -34.70
N LYS A 90 21.23 -14.11 -33.87
CA LYS A 90 21.46 -15.49 -34.32
C LYS A 90 20.18 -16.34 -34.29
N VAL A 91 19.30 -16.11 -33.32
CA VAL A 91 18.15 -16.97 -33.03
C VAL A 91 16.85 -16.23 -33.32
N ASP A 92 15.92 -16.93 -33.97
CA ASP A 92 14.52 -16.53 -34.06
C ASP A 92 13.72 -17.36 -33.06
N LEU A 93 13.02 -16.70 -32.13
CA LEU A 93 12.12 -17.38 -31.20
C LEU A 93 10.86 -17.84 -31.95
N ASP A 94 10.46 -19.09 -31.74
CA ASP A 94 9.22 -19.64 -32.34
C ASP A 94 7.97 -19.23 -31.57
N GLN A 95 8.09 -19.01 -30.26
CA GLN A 95 6.96 -18.66 -29.40
C GLN A 95 6.42 -17.27 -29.75
N GLU A 96 5.11 -17.18 -30.00
CA GLU A 96 4.39 -15.93 -30.21
C GLU A 96 3.78 -15.44 -28.90
N CYS A 97 3.64 -14.12 -28.76
CA CYS A 97 2.92 -13.50 -27.64
C CYS A 97 1.50 -13.05 -28.04
N ASP A 98 0.63 -12.98 -27.03
CA ASP A 98 -0.71 -12.42 -27.17
C ASP A 98 -0.68 -10.89 -27.38
N PRO A 99 -1.69 -10.30 -28.04
CA PRO A 99 -1.77 -8.86 -28.21
C PRO A 99 -1.93 -8.13 -26.86
N PRO A 100 -1.39 -6.91 -26.71
CA PRO A 100 -1.45 -6.16 -25.45
C PRO A 100 -2.85 -5.90 -24.89
N SER A 101 -3.90 -5.87 -25.72
CA SER A 101 -5.29 -5.76 -25.25
C SER A 101 -5.75 -7.02 -24.50
N PHE A 102 -5.30 -8.20 -24.93
CA PHE A 102 -5.61 -9.46 -24.25
C PHE A 102 -4.87 -9.56 -22.92
N ILE A 103 -3.56 -9.29 -22.93
CA ILE A 103 -2.71 -9.28 -21.73
C ILE A 103 -3.25 -8.29 -20.69
N ALA A 104 -3.59 -7.06 -21.11
CA ALA A 104 -4.19 -6.07 -20.22
C ALA A 104 -5.56 -6.53 -19.66
N GLY A 105 -6.36 -7.21 -20.47
CA GLY A 105 -7.63 -7.80 -20.04
C GLY A 105 -7.44 -8.88 -18.97
N GLN A 106 -6.48 -9.79 -19.16
CA GLN A 106 -6.14 -10.83 -18.19
C GLN A 106 -5.59 -10.24 -16.89
N ARG A 107 -4.68 -9.26 -16.98
CA ARG A 107 -4.15 -8.55 -15.81
C ARG A 107 -5.27 -7.87 -15.03
N LYS A 108 -6.19 -7.18 -15.71
CA LYS A 108 -7.36 -6.56 -15.07
C LYS A 108 -8.24 -7.58 -14.35
N LYS A 109 -8.48 -8.74 -14.95
CA LYS A 109 -9.27 -9.82 -14.32
C LYS A 109 -8.56 -10.37 -13.09
N ARG A 110 -7.25 -10.62 -13.17
CA ARG A 110 -6.45 -11.10 -12.05
C ARG A 110 -6.44 -10.10 -10.88
N MET A 111 -6.24 -8.82 -11.17
CA MET A 111 -6.27 -7.77 -10.13
C MET A 111 -7.61 -7.72 -9.40
N LYS A 112 -8.73 -7.85 -10.12
CA LYS A 112 -10.06 -7.89 -9.50
C LYS A 112 -10.25 -9.08 -8.55
N LEU A 113 -9.78 -10.27 -8.94
CA LEU A 113 -9.88 -11.46 -8.08
C LEU A 113 -9.06 -11.29 -6.79
N LEU A 114 -7.88 -10.68 -6.89
CA LEU A 114 -7.05 -10.39 -5.71
C LEU A 114 -7.71 -9.35 -4.80
N GLU A 115 -8.36 -8.33 -5.38
CA GLU A 115 -9.13 -7.33 -4.64
C GLU A 115 -10.32 -7.96 -3.89
N GLU A 116 -11.08 -8.84 -4.55
CA GLU A 116 -12.18 -9.59 -3.92
C GLU A 116 -11.68 -10.53 -2.80
N GLU A 117 -10.53 -11.20 -3.00
CA GLU A 117 -9.92 -12.05 -1.97
C GLU A 117 -9.45 -11.23 -0.77
N LEU A 118 -8.85 -10.06 -1.01
CA LEU A 118 -8.40 -9.15 0.04
C LEU A 118 -9.58 -8.60 0.84
N GLU A 119 -10.66 -8.19 0.19
CA GLU A 119 -11.90 -7.74 0.84
C GLU A 119 -12.47 -8.81 1.77
N LYS A 120 -12.47 -10.07 1.32
CA LYS A 120 -12.90 -11.19 2.16
C LYS A 120 -12.01 -11.35 3.40
N LYS A 121 -10.69 -11.34 3.22
CA LYS A 121 -9.74 -11.46 4.35
C LYS A 121 -9.89 -10.30 5.33
N ILE A 122 -10.12 -9.09 4.85
CA ILE A 122 -10.42 -7.93 5.70
C ILE A 122 -11.71 -8.17 6.49
N GLY A 123 -12.76 -8.69 5.85
CA GLY A 123 -14.01 -9.06 6.52
C GLY A 123 -13.82 -10.13 7.60
N ASP A 124 -13.05 -11.18 7.32
CA ASP A 124 -12.74 -12.25 8.27
C ASP A 124 -12.00 -11.68 9.50
N VAL A 125 -10.95 -10.88 9.28
CA VAL A 125 -10.19 -10.22 10.36
C VAL A 125 -11.04 -9.25 11.16
N GLN A 126 -11.91 -8.48 10.51
CA GLN A 126 -12.83 -7.58 11.20
C GLN A 126 -13.83 -8.34 12.09
N GLY A 127 -14.27 -9.52 11.65
CA GLY A 127 -15.10 -10.43 12.44
C GLY A 127 -14.37 -10.94 13.68
N GLU A 128 -13.13 -11.38 13.55
CA GLU A 128 -12.29 -11.79 14.69
C GLU A 128 -12.08 -10.64 15.69
N ILE A 129 -11.80 -9.43 15.19
CA ILE A 129 -11.67 -8.23 16.04
C ILE A 129 -12.95 -7.97 16.83
N HIS A 130 -14.12 -8.09 16.19
CA HIS A 130 -15.40 -7.86 16.86
C HIS A 130 -15.70 -8.93 17.93
N GLU A 131 -15.39 -10.19 17.66
CA GLU A 131 -15.50 -11.28 18.65
C GLU A 131 -14.62 -11.00 19.88
N TYR A 132 -13.37 -10.58 19.67
CA TYR A 132 -12.49 -10.19 20.77
C TYR A 132 -13.01 -8.96 21.53
N GLN A 133 -13.60 -7.97 20.84
CA GLN A 133 -14.21 -6.80 21.49
C GLN A 133 -15.36 -7.21 22.40
N ASP A 134 -16.27 -8.08 21.92
CA ASP A 134 -17.41 -8.57 22.69
C ASP A 134 -16.97 -9.37 23.92
N GLU A 135 -15.95 -10.23 23.78
CA GLU A 135 -15.37 -10.98 24.89
C GLU A 135 -14.77 -10.05 25.95
N ILE A 136 -14.02 -9.02 25.52
CA ILE A 136 -13.44 -8.01 26.42
C ILE A 136 -14.55 -7.24 27.16
N GLU A 137 -15.60 -6.79 26.46
CA GLU A 137 -16.69 -6.03 27.06
C GLU A 137 -17.49 -6.86 28.06
N MET A 138 -17.79 -8.12 27.71
CA MET A 138 -18.43 -9.06 28.62
C MET A 138 -17.62 -9.26 29.91
N GLU A 139 -16.30 -9.45 29.80
CA GLU A 139 -15.45 -9.70 30.96
C GLU A 139 -15.26 -8.43 31.82
N LEU A 140 -15.18 -7.26 31.17
CA LEU A 140 -15.23 -5.97 31.87
C LEU A 140 -16.53 -5.84 32.67
N GLU A 141 -17.70 -6.12 32.08
CA GLU A 141 -19.00 -6.04 32.76
C GLU A 141 -19.10 -7.01 33.96
N GLN A 142 -18.53 -8.21 33.83
CA GLN A 142 -18.50 -9.19 34.92
C GLN A 142 -17.60 -8.75 36.09
N SER A 143 -16.48 -8.09 35.80
CA SER A 143 -15.53 -7.59 36.79
C SER A 143 -15.97 -6.28 37.47
N ARG A 144 -17.01 -5.60 36.95
CA ARG A 144 -17.56 -4.39 37.56
C ARG A 144 -18.02 -4.67 38.99
N PRO A 145 -17.56 -3.90 39.99
CA PRO A 145 -17.96 -4.10 41.37
C PRO A 145 -19.46 -3.83 41.52
N LYS A 146 -20.25 -4.85 41.88
CA LYS A 146 -21.67 -4.71 42.20
C LYS A 146 -21.81 -3.93 43.51
N LEU A 147 -22.07 -2.61 43.44
CA LEU A 147 -22.39 -1.81 44.62
C LEU A 147 -23.58 -2.45 45.37
N ARG A 148 -23.37 -2.85 46.64
CA ARG A 148 -24.41 -3.34 47.55
C ARG A 148 -24.58 -2.39 48.74
N GLY A 149 -25.81 -2.27 49.23
CA GLY A 149 -26.16 -1.44 50.40
C GLY A 149 -26.58 -0.01 50.03
N MET A 150 -26.58 0.91 51.00
CA MET A 150 -27.09 2.30 50.88
C MET A 150 -26.51 3.12 49.71
N TYR A 151 -25.35 2.74 49.17
CA TYR A 151 -24.70 3.42 48.05
C TYR A 151 -25.12 2.87 46.66
N ALA A 152 -25.89 1.77 46.60
CA ALA A 152 -26.35 1.19 45.33
C ALA A 152 -27.31 2.11 44.56
N SER A 153 -28.01 3.02 45.25
CA SER A 153 -28.89 4.01 44.64
C SER A 153 -28.14 5.15 43.95
N CYS A 154 -26.86 5.39 44.29
CA CYS A 154 -26.05 6.44 43.66
C CYS A 154 -25.55 6.01 42.27
N ALA A 155 -25.40 4.71 42.01
CA ALA A 155 -24.94 4.19 40.71
C ALA A 155 -26.07 4.04 39.67
N LYS A 156 -27.34 4.12 40.09
CA LYS A 156 -28.53 4.03 39.22
C LYS A 156 -29.00 5.39 38.67
N ALA A 157 -28.36 6.49 39.04
CA ALA A 157 -28.67 7.82 38.55
C ALA A 157 -27.86 8.14 37.27
N GLY A 158 -28.10 7.38 36.21
CA GLY A 158 -27.86 7.83 34.83
C GLY A 158 -29.22 8.23 34.24
N PRO A 159 -29.40 9.42 33.65
CA PRO A 159 -30.71 9.90 33.20
C PRO A 159 -31.35 8.95 32.18
N GLN A 160 -32.62 8.60 32.40
CA GLN A 160 -33.50 8.05 31.38
C GLN A 160 -33.85 9.15 30.37
N GLU A 161 -33.82 8.78 29.10
CA GLU A 161 -34.43 9.50 27.99
C GLU A 161 -35.94 9.67 28.24
N GLU A 162 -36.42 10.92 28.30
CA GLU A 162 -37.76 11.35 27.90
C GLU A 162 -37.65 12.82 27.41
N GLU A 163 -38.36 13.12 26.34
CA GLU A 163 -38.29 14.32 25.49
C GLU A 163 -38.63 15.66 26.19
N ASP A 164 -38.04 16.73 25.63
CA ASP A 164 -38.40 18.15 25.69
C ASP A 164 -38.43 18.88 27.04
N ASP A 165 -37.31 19.53 27.42
CA ASP A 165 -37.26 21.00 27.53
C ASP A 165 -35.84 21.54 27.74
N GLU A 166 -35.61 22.70 27.14
CA GLU A 166 -34.37 23.44 26.89
C GLU A 166 -33.56 23.82 28.17
N ILE A 167 -32.43 23.15 28.43
CA ILE A 167 -31.33 23.68 29.27
C ILE A 167 -29.97 23.41 28.58
N SER A 168 -29.32 24.49 28.18
CA SER A 168 -28.04 24.52 27.48
C SER A 168 -26.88 24.01 28.35
N LEU A 169 -26.22 22.94 27.92
CA LEU A 169 -24.92 22.48 28.44
C LEU A 169 -23.79 23.30 27.81
N PRO A 170 -22.69 23.62 28.53
CA PRO A 170 -21.57 24.33 27.96
C PRO A 170 -20.80 23.42 27.00
N ASP A 171 -20.64 23.96 25.79
CA ASP A 171 -19.88 23.48 24.64
C ASP A 171 -18.40 23.19 25.00
N GLY A 172 -17.96 21.95 24.76
CA GLY A 172 -16.60 21.43 24.95
C GLY A 172 -16.63 19.95 25.32
N GLU A 173 -16.20 18.98 24.52
CA GLU A 173 -15.34 19.02 23.34
C GLU A 173 -15.65 17.82 22.42
N GLU A 174 -16.32 18.04 21.28
CA GLU A 174 -16.28 17.12 20.12
C GLU A 174 -14.87 17.07 19.48
N ARG A 175 -13.97 17.94 19.97
CA ARG A 175 -12.63 18.19 19.44
C ARG A 175 -11.62 17.13 19.87
N GLU A 176 -11.77 16.56 21.06
CA GLU A 176 -10.84 15.53 21.57
C GLU A 176 -10.96 14.22 20.77
N ASP A 177 -12.17 13.83 20.37
CA ASP A 177 -12.41 12.64 19.56
C ASP A 177 -11.81 12.75 18.15
N GLU A 178 -11.83 13.95 17.56
CA GLU A 178 -11.26 14.18 16.23
C GLU A 178 -9.72 14.17 16.28
N GLU A 179 -9.13 14.71 17.35
CA GLU A 179 -7.68 14.68 17.59
C GLU A 179 -7.19 13.26 17.91
N LEU A 180 -7.90 12.51 18.76
CA LEU A 180 -7.64 11.09 19.05
C LEU A 180 -7.74 10.22 17.79
N LYS A 181 -8.75 10.46 16.94
CA LYS A 181 -8.92 9.76 15.67
C LYS A 181 -7.83 10.11 14.66
N ALA A 182 -7.37 11.36 14.62
CA ALA A 182 -6.26 11.79 13.79
C ALA A 182 -4.93 11.15 14.25
N VAL A 183 -4.70 11.07 15.57
CA VAL A 183 -3.53 10.38 16.14
C VAL A 183 -3.57 8.89 15.81
N ALA A 184 -4.71 8.21 15.96
CA ALA A 184 -4.85 6.81 15.60
C ALA A 184 -4.58 6.55 14.10
N GLN A 185 -5.07 7.42 13.22
CA GLN A 185 -4.80 7.33 11.78
C GLN A 185 -3.32 7.56 11.45
N HIS A 186 -2.66 8.50 12.13
CA HIS A 186 -1.23 8.78 11.94
C HIS A 186 -0.36 7.59 12.40
N LEU A 187 -0.65 7.03 13.58
CA LEU A 187 0.09 5.90 14.13
C LEU A 187 -0.08 4.62 13.29
N ASN A 188 -1.30 4.35 12.80
CA ASN A 188 -1.54 3.22 11.90
C ASN A 188 -0.82 3.38 10.56
N LYS A 189 -0.73 4.61 10.05
CA LYS A 189 0.01 4.91 8.83
C LYS A 189 1.51 4.66 9.00
N ASP A 190 2.10 5.14 10.09
CA ASP A 190 3.52 4.93 10.40
C ASP A 190 3.86 3.44 10.58
N LEU A 191 2.93 2.68 11.17
CA LEU A 191 3.09 1.24 11.36
C LEU A 191 3.00 0.48 10.02
N CYS A 192 2.03 0.81 9.16
CA CYS A 192 1.92 0.25 7.82
C CYS A 192 3.15 0.53 6.97
N ASP A 193 3.65 1.77 6.95
CA ASP A 193 4.82 2.16 6.17
C ASP A 193 6.09 1.43 6.65
N GLN A 194 6.22 1.15 7.96
CA GLN A 194 7.34 0.42 8.54
C GLN A 194 7.28 -1.11 8.29
N VAL A 195 6.08 -1.67 8.12
CA VAL A 195 5.89 -3.07 7.72
C VAL A 195 6.15 -3.25 6.22
N ILE A 196 5.67 -2.32 5.39
CA ILE A 196 5.86 -2.34 3.93
C ILE A 196 7.32 -2.10 3.55
N SER A 197 8.02 -1.19 4.22
CA SER A 197 9.46 -0.93 3.97
C SER A 197 10.40 -2.03 4.47
N GLY A 198 9.90 -3.02 5.23
CA GLY A 198 10.68 -4.20 5.65
C GLY A 198 10.60 -5.39 4.68
N GLU A 199 9.84 -5.27 3.60
CA GLU A 199 9.64 -6.35 2.59
C GLU A 199 10.28 -6.03 1.23
N GLU A 200 10.90 -4.85 1.06
CA GLU A 200 11.70 -4.56 -0.13
C GLU A 200 13.14 -5.06 0.05
N GLU A 201 13.30 -6.38 -0.03
CA GLU A 201 14.48 -7.16 -0.45
C GLU A 201 14.36 -8.56 0.18
N GLU A 202 13.65 -9.49 -0.47
CA GLU A 202 14.09 -10.89 -0.62
C GLU A 202 13.41 -11.50 -1.85
N GLU A 203 14.25 -11.86 -2.81
CA GLU A 203 13.94 -12.64 -4.01
C GLU A 203 13.69 -14.11 -3.59
N ASP A 204 12.76 -14.77 -4.27
CA ASP A 204 12.26 -16.12 -3.99
C ASP A 204 13.35 -17.16 -3.67
N GLY A 205 13.31 -17.72 -2.45
CA GLY A 205 14.09 -18.87 -2.03
C GLY A 205 13.27 -19.78 -1.10
N GLU A 206 12.87 -20.94 -1.60
CA GLU A 206 12.14 -21.96 -0.83
C GLU A 206 12.96 -22.45 0.38
N GLY A 207 12.47 -22.18 1.59
CA GLY A 207 13.02 -22.72 2.84
C GLY A 207 12.06 -22.51 4.00
N GLN A 208 11.60 -23.61 4.62
CA GLN A 208 10.86 -23.56 5.88
C GLN A 208 11.82 -23.15 7.02
N GLU A 209 11.71 -21.92 7.50
CA GLU A 209 12.20 -21.53 8.83
C GLU A 209 11.07 -20.83 9.60
N GLU A 210 10.72 -21.39 10.76
CA GLU A 210 9.84 -20.73 11.74
C GLU A 210 10.48 -19.42 12.19
N ARG A 211 9.97 -18.29 11.69
CA ARG A 211 10.31 -16.96 12.22
C ARG A 211 9.81 -16.85 13.67
N PRO A 212 10.62 -16.32 14.62
CA PRO A 212 10.18 -16.11 15.98
C PRO A 212 9.09 -15.03 16.03
N PRO A 213 8.19 -15.05 17.04
CA PRO A 213 7.11 -14.07 17.12
C PRO A 213 7.71 -12.67 17.26
N ARG A 214 7.45 -11.81 16.26
CA ARG A 214 7.84 -10.39 16.31
C ARG A 214 7.09 -9.74 17.47
N ARG A 215 7.79 -9.51 18.58
CA ARG A 215 7.25 -8.79 19.73
C ARG A 215 7.12 -7.32 19.32
N GLY A 216 5.88 -6.85 19.16
CA GLY A 216 5.61 -5.44 18.86
C GLY A 216 6.24 -4.51 19.91
N PRO A 217 6.43 -3.22 19.57
CA PRO A 217 6.98 -2.25 20.50
C PRO A 217 6.17 -2.22 21.81
N SER A 218 6.87 -2.17 22.94
CA SER A 218 6.22 -2.21 24.25
C SER A 218 5.34 -0.97 24.47
N LEU A 219 4.25 -1.10 25.22
CA LEU A 219 3.37 0.04 25.55
C LEU A 219 4.14 1.20 26.22
N ALA A 220 5.19 0.90 26.98
CA ALA A 220 6.07 1.89 27.58
C ALA A 220 6.91 2.67 26.55
N SER A 221 7.21 2.06 25.40
CA SER A 221 7.92 2.70 24.28
C SER A 221 7.00 3.61 23.46
N LEU A 222 5.70 3.29 23.38
CA LEU A 222 4.70 4.08 22.66
C LEU A 222 4.15 5.26 23.48
N LEU A 223 3.82 5.01 24.75
CA LEU A 223 3.12 5.97 25.61
C LEU A 223 4.06 6.79 26.50
N GLY A 224 5.37 6.46 26.48
CA GLY A 224 6.34 7.03 27.41
C GLY A 224 6.10 6.60 28.87
N PRO A 225 6.76 7.24 29.84
CA PRO A 225 6.57 6.93 31.26
C PRO A 225 5.15 7.30 31.68
N MET A 226 4.34 6.30 32.04
CA MET A 226 2.98 6.53 32.55
C MET A 226 3.02 7.40 33.82
N PRO A 227 2.18 8.43 33.93
CA PRO A 227 2.12 9.25 35.14
C PRO A 227 1.74 8.37 36.33
N THR A 228 2.60 8.35 37.35
CA THR A 228 2.33 7.62 38.60
C THR A 228 1.32 8.43 39.44
N ALA A 229 0.51 7.78 40.28
CA ALA A 229 -0.47 8.46 41.12
C ALA A 229 0.11 9.62 41.96
N ALA A 230 1.40 9.56 42.30
CA ALA A 230 2.15 10.64 42.95
C ALA A 230 2.35 11.87 42.06
N SER A 231 2.55 11.70 40.75
CA SER A 231 2.71 12.78 39.78
C SER A 231 1.43 13.59 39.55
N LEU A 232 0.27 13.03 39.96
CA LEU A 232 -1.04 13.67 39.86
C LEU A 232 -1.50 14.28 41.20
N GLY A 233 -0.65 14.33 42.22
CA GLY A 233 -0.97 14.95 43.52
C GLY A 233 -1.99 14.21 44.38
N LEU A 234 -2.42 13.01 43.96
CA LEU A 234 -3.44 12.22 44.64
C LEU A 234 -3.06 11.72 46.06
N PRO A 235 -1.80 11.38 46.40
CA PRO A 235 -1.50 10.89 47.76
C PRO A 235 -1.63 12.00 48.82
N GLU A 236 -1.43 13.27 48.46
CA GLU A 236 -1.62 14.39 49.38
C GLU A 236 -3.11 14.61 49.69
N SER A 237 -3.99 14.49 48.69
CA SER A 237 -5.44 14.59 48.90
C SER A 237 -5.98 13.48 49.82
N ILE A 238 -5.51 12.25 49.69
CA ILE A 238 -5.98 11.13 50.53
C ILE A 238 -5.50 11.31 51.98
N SER A 239 -4.24 11.69 52.18
CA SER A 239 -3.70 11.91 53.53
C SER A 239 -4.34 13.12 54.24
N LYS A 240 -4.68 14.18 53.50
CA LYS A 240 -5.39 15.34 54.02
C LYS A 240 -6.83 15.00 54.46
N CYS A 241 -7.55 14.19 53.69
CA CYS A 241 -8.90 13.77 54.04
C CYS A 241 -8.95 12.80 55.25
N ILE A 242 -7.89 12.02 55.50
CA ILE A 242 -7.82 11.09 56.65
C ILE A 242 -7.27 11.79 57.91
N GLY A 243 -6.53 12.90 57.75
CA GLY A 243 -5.92 13.65 58.85
C GLY A 243 -6.89 14.56 59.62
N GLU A 244 -7.94 15.07 58.97
CA GLU A 244 -8.86 16.05 59.57
C GLU A 244 -9.88 15.44 60.56
N GLU A 245 -9.99 14.10 60.66
CA GLU A 245 -10.87 13.45 61.66
C GLU A 245 -10.26 13.36 63.07
N LYS A 246 -8.99 13.73 63.27
CA LYS A 246 -8.31 13.60 64.59
C LYS A 246 -8.19 14.88 65.42
N GLU A 247 -8.68 16.02 64.93
CA GLU A 247 -8.56 17.30 65.63
C GLU A 247 -9.91 18.02 65.71
N ASN A 248 -10.85 17.44 66.45
CA ASN A 248 -11.95 18.15 67.10
C ASN A 248 -12.39 17.34 68.33
N GLY A 249 -11.63 17.49 69.41
CA GLY A 249 -12.02 17.17 70.78
C GLY A 249 -12.31 18.45 71.56
#